data_AF-A0A2A9GVB0-F1
#
_entry.id   AF-A0A2A9GVB0-F1
#
_cell.length_a   1.000
_cell.length_b   1.000
_cell.length_c   1.000
_cell.angle_alpha   90.00
_cell.angle_beta   90.00
_cell.angle_gamma   90.00
#
_symmetry.space_group_name_H-M   'P 1'
#
loop_
_entity.id
_entity.type
_entity.pdbx_description
1 polymer ?
#
loop_
_entity_poly.entity_id
_entity_poly.type
_entity_poly.pdbx_seq_one_letter_code
_entity_poly.pdbx_strand_id
1 'polypeptide(L)'
;MSTFSQLLQPRLPVGMRIPDELERAWQWMEGQGFGERTEHGYFLTPYPGDRQLGIVFSDTETLEGWFEPGTPGQDRLMPIAQAAGDGSMAALWLDESDGLRVVELGSEGEALILAESAIDFLRLIAIGYLELVSYELAGPPEDEESIAAVSDFRAWVEETFEVTVPDEWNDVDESDAFTAWVEARTAEATGAPGVPEPIGPPATAAAAAGPVSVEGEITTLLAALGAPDGDERLRRLVALVADPGADWGPRGAHRSAARLRRSGLELRFGAGVLQTVFIRLEDHPRPDALIHGLRTAADRSTVQTLLGGRPERSGPTFLRYLVEGRYLHLEFDGSDRLRQLTLMISAP
;
A
#
# COMPACT_ATOMS: atom_id res chain seq x y z
N MET A 1 33.83 1.97 -5.92
CA MET A 1 32.71 1.07 -6.23
C MET A 1 32.42 0.28 -4.98
N SER A 2 31.23 0.43 -4.40
CA SER A 2 30.76 -0.26 -3.21
C SER A 2 30.72 -1.78 -3.45
N THR A 3 30.71 -2.55 -2.36
CA THR A 3 30.46 -3.99 -2.42
C THR A 3 29.06 -4.25 -2.95
N PHE A 4 28.07 -3.47 -2.52
CA PHE A 4 26.69 -3.60 -2.98
C PHE A 4 26.55 -3.46 -4.50
N SER A 5 27.14 -2.41 -5.09
CA SER A 5 27.11 -2.21 -6.54
C SER A 5 27.78 -3.34 -7.31
N GLN A 6 28.87 -3.91 -6.78
CA GLN A 6 29.53 -5.08 -7.39
C GLN A 6 28.60 -6.29 -7.47
N LEU A 7 27.73 -6.46 -6.48
CA LEU A 7 26.76 -7.57 -6.42
C LEU A 7 25.56 -7.34 -7.33
N LEU A 8 25.11 -6.09 -7.48
CA LEU A 8 24.01 -5.74 -8.38
C LEU A 8 24.43 -5.72 -9.85
N GLN A 9 25.68 -5.35 -10.16
CA GLN A 9 26.17 -5.16 -11.53
C GLN A 9 25.85 -6.31 -12.51
N PRO A 10 25.99 -7.60 -12.16
CA PRO A 10 25.67 -8.71 -13.07
C PRO A 10 24.18 -8.88 -13.35
N ARG A 11 23.32 -8.29 -12.51
CA ARG A 11 21.87 -8.38 -12.57
C ARG A 11 21.21 -7.18 -13.25
N LEU A 12 21.95 -6.08 -13.44
CA LEU A 12 21.42 -4.87 -14.05
C LEU A 12 20.86 -5.17 -15.44
N PRO A 13 19.62 -4.73 -15.74
CA PRO A 13 19.09 -4.83 -17.07
C PRO A 13 19.90 -4.03 -18.10
N VAL A 14 19.76 -4.41 -19.36
CA VAL A 14 20.46 -3.73 -20.47
C VAL A 14 20.06 -2.26 -20.51
N GLY A 15 21.05 -1.38 -20.49
CA GLY A 15 20.83 0.07 -20.52
C GLY A 15 20.68 0.72 -19.14
N MET A 16 20.42 -0.06 -18.09
CA MET A 16 20.37 0.46 -16.73
C MET A 16 21.77 0.69 -16.16
N ARG A 17 21.91 1.78 -15.40
CA ARG A 17 23.11 2.09 -14.63
C ARG A 17 22.71 2.44 -13.22
N ILE A 18 23.56 2.05 -12.27
CA ILE A 18 23.48 2.54 -10.90
C ILE A 18 23.77 4.04 -10.91
N PRO A 19 22.87 4.89 -10.38
CA PRO A 19 23.13 6.32 -10.23
C PRO A 19 24.34 6.59 -9.33
N ASP A 20 25.16 7.58 -9.68
CA ASP A 20 26.36 7.93 -8.92
C ASP A 20 26.03 8.32 -7.48
N GLU A 21 24.84 8.86 -7.23
CA GLU A 21 24.36 9.25 -5.91
C GLU A 21 24.08 8.04 -5.02
N LEU A 22 23.45 6.99 -5.55
CA LEU A 22 23.26 5.73 -4.82
C LEU A 22 24.60 5.06 -4.55
N GLU A 23 25.51 5.06 -5.53
CA GLU A 23 26.85 4.54 -5.35
C GLU A 23 27.61 5.24 -4.21
N ARG A 24 27.53 6.58 -4.13
CA ARG A 24 28.13 7.35 -3.03
C ARG A 24 27.48 7.03 -1.68
N ALA A 25 26.16 6.88 -1.67
CA ALA A 25 25.42 6.53 -0.45
C ALA A 25 25.81 5.14 0.07
N TRP A 26 25.86 4.14 -0.81
CA TRP A 26 26.27 2.80 -0.42
C TRP A 26 27.73 2.74 0.03
N GLN A 27 28.64 3.47 -0.61
CA GLN A 27 30.02 3.61 -0.12
C GLN A 27 30.08 4.24 1.28
N TRP A 28 29.25 5.25 1.55
CA TRP A 28 29.18 5.87 2.86
C TRP A 28 28.69 4.87 3.91
N MET A 29 27.58 4.17 3.65
CA MET A 29 27.00 3.16 4.56
C MET A 29 28.01 2.04 4.85
N GLU A 30 28.68 1.53 3.82
CA GLU A 30 29.74 0.52 3.97
C GLU A 30 30.94 1.07 4.76
N GLY A 31 31.30 2.34 4.54
CA GLY A 31 32.35 3.03 5.28
C GLY A 31 32.05 3.20 6.77
N GLN A 32 30.77 3.28 7.15
CA GLN A 32 30.33 3.25 8.54
C GLN A 32 30.31 1.83 9.14
N GLY A 33 30.46 0.80 8.30
CA GLY A 33 30.38 -0.60 8.71
C GLY A 33 28.95 -1.13 8.84
N PHE A 34 27.96 -0.51 8.17
CA PHE A 34 26.55 -0.90 8.24
C PHE A 34 26.17 -2.03 7.27
N GLY A 35 27.13 -2.52 6.47
CA GLY A 35 26.90 -3.61 5.54
C GLY A 35 27.28 -4.98 6.12
N GLU A 36 26.40 -5.96 5.98
CA GLU A 36 26.60 -7.32 6.49
C GLU A 36 26.32 -8.39 5.43
N ARG A 37 27.21 -9.38 5.33
CA ARG A 37 26.96 -10.60 4.55
C ARG A 37 26.39 -11.69 5.45
N THR A 38 25.21 -12.18 5.10
CA THR A 38 24.52 -13.29 5.78
C THR A 38 24.32 -14.48 4.85
N GLU A 39 23.62 -15.51 5.31
CA GLU A 39 23.17 -16.63 4.46
C GLU A 39 22.07 -16.24 3.46
N HIS A 40 21.39 -15.11 3.68
CA HIS A 40 20.26 -14.63 2.86
C HIS A 40 20.65 -13.56 1.83
N GLY A 41 21.91 -13.11 1.84
CA GLY A 41 22.39 -12.05 0.95
C GLY A 41 23.32 -11.08 1.67
N TYR A 42 23.65 -10.00 0.96
CA TYR A 42 24.30 -8.83 1.52
C TYR A 42 23.24 -7.77 1.83
N PHE A 43 23.18 -7.36 3.09
CA PHE A 43 22.27 -6.33 3.56
C PHE A 43 23.04 -5.06 3.88
N LEU A 44 22.42 -3.92 3.60
CA LEU A 44 23.00 -2.60 3.85
C LEU A 44 21.92 -1.62 4.26
N THR A 45 22.17 -0.85 5.31
CA THR A 45 21.23 0.13 5.87
C THR A 45 21.88 1.51 6.04
N PRO A 46 21.08 2.60 6.10
CA PRO A 46 21.57 3.94 6.41
C PRO A 46 21.85 4.17 7.91
N TYR A 47 21.73 3.14 8.75
CA TYR A 47 21.82 3.21 10.20
C TYR A 47 22.51 1.97 10.80
N PRO A 48 23.06 2.04 12.02
CA PRO A 48 23.66 0.90 12.70
C PRO A 48 22.61 -0.03 13.33
N GLY A 49 23.00 -1.28 13.58
CA GLY A 49 22.22 -2.25 14.36
C GLY A 49 21.61 -3.36 13.51
N ASP A 50 20.88 -4.25 14.17
CA ASP A 50 20.26 -5.46 13.59
C ASP A 50 18.73 -5.34 13.46
N ARG A 51 18.15 -4.26 13.99
CA ARG A 51 16.72 -3.96 13.85
C ARG A 51 16.44 -3.29 12.52
N GLN A 52 15.37 -3.70 11.85
CA GLN A 52 14.82 -2.99 10.71
C GLN A 52 14.12 -1.72 11.19
N LEU A 53 14.73 -0.57 10.93
CA LEU A 53 14.28 0.77 11.29
C LEU A 53 14.14 1.64 10.04
N GLY A 54 13.65 1.04 8.95
CA GLY A 54 13.55 1.66 7.63
C GLY A 54 13.89 0.69 6.50
N ILE A 55 14.26 1.26 5.36
CA ILE A 55 14.65 0.53 4.16
C ILE A 55 15.90 -0.34 4.39
N VAL A 56 15.91 -1.54 3.81
CA VAL A 56 17.08 -2.44 3.83
C VAL A 56 17.49 -2.77 2.40
N PHE A 57 18.65 -2.27 1.97
CA PHE A 57 19.20 -2.63 0.66
C PHE A 57 19.64 -4.10 0.67
N SER A 58 19.30 -4.82 -0.40
CA SER A 58 19.49 -6.26 -0.50
C SER A 58 19.84 -6.67 -1.94
N ASP A 59 20.87 -7.51 -2.09
CA ASP A 59 21.34 -7.97 -3.41
C ASP A 59 20.59 -9.18 -3.93
N THR A 60 19.58 -9.66 -3.19
CA THR A 60 18.83 -10.87 -3.48
C THR A 60 17.36 -10.62 -3.84
N GLU A 61 16.85 -9.40 -3.70
CA GLU A 61 15.46 -9.06 -4.05
C GLU A 61 15.11 -9.43 -5.50
N THR A 62 13.89 -9.91 -5.77
CA THR A 62 13.47 -10.37 -7.10
C THR A 62 12.06 -9.89 -7.44
N LEU A 63 11.74 -9.88 -8.74
CA LEU A 63 10.39 -9.57 -9.22
C LEU A 63 9.44 -10.79 -9.22
N GLU A 64 9.81 -11.87 -8.52
CA GLU A 64 8.98 -13.06 -8.40
C GLU A 64 7.66 -12.72 -7.68
N GLY A 65 6.54 -13.24 -8.18
CA GLY A 65 5.20 -12.92 -7.68
C GLY A 65 4.57 -11.66 -8.31
N TRP A 66 5.38 -10.75 -8.83
CA TRP A 66 4.92 -9.52 -9.50
C TRP A 66 4.69 -9.68 -11.00
N PHE A 67 5.63 -10.35 -11.68
CA PHE A 67 5.57 -10.55 -13.13
C PHE A 67 5.90 -11.99 -13.49
N GLU A 68 5.11 -12.57 -14.38
CA GLU A 68 5.44 -13.87 -15.00
C GLU A 68 6.75 -13.73 -15.80
N PRO A 69 7.63 -14.75 -15.81
CA PRO A 69 8.86 -14.71 -16.56
C PRO A 69 8.64 -14.36 -18.04
N GLY A 70 9.27 -13.28 -18.50
CA GLY A 70 9.15 -12.80 -19.88
C GLY A 70 8.03 -11.78 -20.12
N THR A 71 7.39 -11.28 -19.06
CA THR A 71 6.47 -10.13 -19.15
C THR A 71 7.19 -8.92 -19.78
N PRO A 72 6.66 -8.33 -20.87
CA PRO A 72 7.29 -7.19 -21.52
C PRO A 72 7.57 -6.02 -20.56
N GLY A 73 8.80 -5.50 -20.56
CA GLY A 73 9.21 -4.38 -19.72
C GLY A 73 9.71 -4.77 -18.33
N GLN A 74 9.68 -6.05 -17.94
CA GLN A 74 10.33 -6.52 -16.71
C GLN A 74 11.83 -6.17 -16.68
N ASP A 75 12.47 -6.13 -17.85
CA ASP A 75 13.85 -5.69 -18.07
C ASP A 75 14.06 -4.18 -17.91
N ARG A 76 13.05 -3.44 -17.45
CA ARG A 76 13.16 -2.02 -17.09
C ARG A 76 13.20 -1.82 -15.57
N LEU A 77 13.11 -2.91 -14.79
CA LEU A 77 13.10 -2.89 -13.34
C LEU A 77 14.31 -3.61 -12.75
N MET A 78 14.81 -3.07 -11.65
CA MET A 78 15.84 -3.70 -10.83
C MET A 78 15.49 -3.52 -9.34
N PRO A 79 14.99 -4.55 -8.66
CA PRO A 79 14.85 -4.54 -7.21
C PRO A 79 16.21 -4.29 -6.53
N ILE A 80 16.23 -3.39 -5.55
CA ILE A 80 17.44 -3.00 -4.83
C ILE A 80 17.29 -3.01 -3.32
N ALA A 81 16.07 -3.06 -2.78
CA ALA A 81 15.86 -3.00 -1.35
C ALA A 81 14.48 -3.53 -0.92
N GLN A 82 14.37 -3.89 0.35
CA GLN A 82 13.11 -4.12 1.04
C GLN A 82 12.57 -2.78 1.52
N ALA A 83 11.36 -2.46 1.06
CA ALA A 83 10.65 -1.24 1.43
C ALA A 83 9.90 -1.39 2.76
N ALA A 84 9.46 -2.61 3.09
CA ALA A 84 8.78 -2.97 4.33
C ALA A 84 9.11 -4.42 4.75
N GLY A 85 8.59 -4.86 5.90
CA GLY A 85 8.82 -6.20 6.45
C GLY A 85 7.90 -7.31 5.89
N ASP A 86 7.04 -6.98 4.93
CA ASP A 86 5.97 -7.83 4.40
C ASP A 86 6.25 -8.40 2.99
N GLY A 87 7.42 -8.08 2.42
CA GLY A 87 7.81 -8.44 1.06
C GLY A 87 7.70 -7.29 0.06
N SER A 88 7.23 -6.11 0.48
CA SER A 88 7.27 -4.90 -0.32
C SER A 88 8.72 -4.49 -0.60
N MET A 89 9.01 -4.10 -1.84
CA MET A 89 10.38 -3.82 -2.30
C MET A 89 10.49 -2.48 -3.01
N ALA A 90 11.65 -1.84 -2.91
CA ALA A 90 12.02 -0.70 -3.74
C ALA A 90 12.86 -1.17 -4.93
N ALA A 91 12.58 -0.59 -6.10
CA ALA A 91 13.26 -0.91 -7.34
C ALA A 91 13.67 0.36 -8.11
N LEU A 92 14.73 0.25 -8.91
CA LEU A 92 15.01 1.20 -9.98
C LEU A 92 14.12 0.87 -11.17
N TRP A 93 13.49 1.89 -11.74
CA TRP A 93 12.67 1.78 -12.94
C TRP A 93 13.17 2.72 -14.03
N LEU A 94 13.27 2.22 -15.25
CA LEU A 94 13.42 3.06 -16.44
C LEU A 94 12.04 3.35 -17.02
N ASP A 95 11.57 4.60 -16.93
CA ASP A 95 10.31 5.05 -17.52
C ASP A 95 10.31 4.95 -19.05
N GLU A 96 9.17 5.14 -19.73
CA GLU A 96 9.08 5.01 -21.19
C GLU A 96 9.99 5.99 -22.00
N SER A 97 10.59 6.98 -21.33
CA SER A 97 11.58 7.91 -21.89
C SER A 97 13.04 7.57 -21.52
N ASP A 98 13.26 6.39 -20.94
CA ASP A 98 14.53 5.93 -20.34
C ASP A 98 15.02 6.81 -19.17
N GLY A 99 14.10 7.57 -18.55
CA GLY A 99 14.33 8.28 -17.30
C GLY A 99 14.34 7.32 -16.13
N LEU A 100 15.34 7.43 -15.25
CA LEU A 100 15.41 6.60 -14.05
C LEU A 100 14.51 7.16 -12.95
N ARG A 101 13.74 6.29 -12.31
CA ARG A 101 12.88 6.54 -11.16
C ARG A 101 13.15 5.49 -10.08
N VAL A 102 12.79 5.81 -8.85
CA VAL A 102 12.74 4.82 -7.77
C VAL A 102 11.28 4.57 -7.42
N VAL A 103 10.89 3.31 -7.44
CA VAL A 103 9.51 2.86 -7.30
C VAL A 103 9.40 1.86 -6.17
N GLU A 104 8.21 1.72 -5.62
CA GLU A 104 7.81 0.65 -4.72
C GLU A 104 6.89 -0.33 -5.44
N LEU A 105 7.07 -1.60 -5.06
CA LEU A 105 6.28 -2.75 -5.45
C LEU A 105 5.84 -3.44 -4.16
N GLY A 106 4.61 -3.17 -3.75
CA GLY A 106 3.97 -3.68 -2.53
C GLY A 106 3.64 -5.17 -2.53
N SER A 107 3.56 -5.77 -1.35
CA SER A 107 3.26 -7.19 -1.21
C SER A 107 1.83 -7.58 -1.66
N GLU A 108 0.89 -6.63 -1.67
CA GLU A 108 -0.52 -6.86 -2.06
C GLU A 108 -0.86 -6.35 -3.47
N GLY A 109 0.14 -5.95 -4.25
CA GLY A 109 -0.01 -5.50 -5.64
C GLY A 109 -0.10 -3.98 -5.82
N GLU A 110 0.19 -3.20 -4.78
CA GLU A 110 0.39 -1.76 -4.87
C GLU A 110 1.67 -1.41 -5.61
N ALA A 111 1.63 -0.35 -6.42
CA ALA A 111 2.80 0.16 -7.11
C ALA A 111 2.75 1.67 -7.13
N LEU A 112 3.87 2.32 -6.80
CA LEU A 112 3.99 3.78 -6.79
C LEU A 112 5.44 4.23 -7.00
N ILE A 113 5.62 5.47 -7.44
CA ILE A 113 6.91 6.16 -7.52
C ILE A 113 7.23 6.70 -6.12
N LEU A 114 8.33 6.20 -5.55
CA LEU A 114 8.90 6.72 -4.31
C LEU A 114 9.61 8.05 -4.55
N ALA A 115 10.35 8.14 -5.67
CA ALA A 115 11.15 9.31 -5.98
C ALA A 115 11.43 9.46 -7.49
N GLU A 116 11.44 10.71 -7.94
CA GLU A 116 11.74 11.10 -9.33
C GLU A 116 13.24 10.98 -9.68
N SER A 117 14.11 10.90 -8.67
CA SER A 117 15.56 10.84 -8.84
C SER A 117 16.23 10.06 -7.70
N ALA A 118 17.48 9.66 -7.90
CA ALA A 118 18.29 9.05 -6.85
C ALA A 118 18.48 9.99 -5.65
N ILE A 119 18.67 11.30 -5.89
CA ILE A 119 18.81 12.29 -4.81
C ILE A 119 17.53 12.39 -3.99
N ASP A 120 16.38 12.44 -4.66
CA ASP A 120 15.09 12.48 -3.96
C ASP A 120 14.84 11.21 -3.16
N PHE A 121 15.26 10.05 -3.67
CA PHE A 121 15.19 8.81 -2.90
C PHE A 121 16.08 8.83 -1.65
N LEU A 122 17.31 9.35 -1.75
CA LEU A 122 18.18 9.52 -0.58
C LEU A 122 17.59 10.52 0.42
N ARG A 123 16.95 11.59 -0.06
CA ARG A 123 16.21 12.54 0.79
C ARG A 123 15.06 11.85 1.52
N LEU A 124 14.27 11.03 0.82
CA LEU A 124 13.19 10.24 1.41
C LEU A 124 13.71 9.30 2.52
N ILE A 125 14.76 8.54 2.26
CA ILE A 125 15.37 7.63 3.25
C ILE A 125 15.84 8.41 4.49
N ALA A 126 16.43 9.59 4.28
CA ALA A 126 16.94 10.45 5.34
C ALA A 126 15.85 11.08 6.24
N ILE A 127 14.57 10.94 5.90
CA ILE A 127 13.44 11.37 6.75
C ILE A 127 13.28 10.42 7.95
N GLY A 128 13.54 9.12 7.76
CA GLY A 128 13.41 8.11 8.81
C GLY A 128 12.02 7.52 8.93
N TYR A 129 11.39 7.20 7.79
CA TYR A 129 10.20 6.35 7.78
C TYR A 129 10.58 4.90 8.10
N LEU A 130 9.74 4.24 8.90
CA LEU A 130 9.92 2.83 9.25
C LEU A 130 9.72 1.92 8.03
N GLU A 131 8.80 2.29 7.14
CA GLU A 131 8.49 1.59 5.90
C GLU A 131 8.29 2.59 4.75
N LEU A 132 8.69 2.22 3.53
CA LEU A 132 8.55 3.06 2.33
C LEU A 132 7.38 2.60 1.47
N VAL A 133 6.18 2.71 2.03
CA VAL A 133 4.91 2.23 1.45
C VAL A 133 3.88 3.35 1.50
N SER A 134 2.90 3.34 0.59
CA SER A 134 1.94 4.45 0.35
C SER A 134 1.36 5.06 1.63
N TYR A 135 0.94 4.20 2.54
CA TYR A 135 0.25 4.57 3.76
C TYR A 135 1.15 5.11 4.87
N GLU A 136 2.43 4.77 4.87
CA GLU A 136 3.41 5.28 5.84
C GLU A 136 3.91 6.65 5.36
N LEU A 137 4.05 6.82 4.05
CA LEU A 137 4.41 8.08 3.38
C LEU A 137 3.27 9.11 3.34
N ALA A 138 2.08 8.73 3.79
CA ALA A 138 0.89 9.57 3.88
C ALA A 138 1.05 10.80 4.78
N GLY A 139 1.94 10.74 5.76
CA GLY A 139 2.18 11.81 6.74
C GLY A 139 3.63 11.83 7.17
N PRO A 140 4.00 12.60 8.22
CA PRO A 140 5.34 12.55 8.78
C PRO A 140 5.61 11.18 9.43
N PRO A 141 6.88 10.73 9.50
CA PRO A 141 7.23 9.51 10.23
C PRO A 141 6.85 9.68 11.71
N GLU A 142 6.27 8.63 12.32
CA GLU A 142 5.86 8.66 13.72
C GLU A 142 6.86 7.95 14.66
N ASP A 143 7.76 7.11 14.11
CA ASP A 143 8.69 6.31 14.92
C ASP A 143 9.98 7.09 15.25
N GLU A 144 10.08 7.54 16.51
CA GLU A 144 11.24 8.33 16.99
C GLU A 144 12.56 7.55 16.87
N GLU A 145 12.54 6.22 16.97
CA GLU A 145 13.75 5.39 16.88
C GLU A 145 14.30 5.36 15.45
N SER A 146 13.45 5.17 14.45
CA SER A 146 13.80 5.23 13.03
C SER A 146 14.30 6.62 12.62
N ILE A 147 13.62 7.68 13.05
CA ILE A 147 14.04 9.07 12.81
C ILE A 147 15.43 9.33 13.40
N ALA A 148 15.67 8.88 14.64
CA ALA A 148 16.97 9.05 15.29
C ALA A 148 18.07 8.23 14.60
N ALA A 149 17.76 7.02 14.16
CA ALA A 149 18.70 6.09 13.55
C ALA A 149 19.34 6.65 12.26
N VAL A 150 18.59 7.41 11.46
CA VAL A 150 19.08 7.99 10.19
C VAL A 150 19.70 9.39 10.34
N SER A 151 19.85 9.93 11.55
CA SER A 151 20.30 11.32 11.76
C SER A 151 21.67 11.63 11.14
N ASP A 152 22.65 10.73 11.28
CA ASP A 152 23.97 10.88 10.66
C ASP A 152 23.89 10.78 9.13
N PHE A 153 23.02 9.91 8.61
CA PHE A 153 22.78 9.77 7.19
C PHE A 153 22.11 11.03 6.61
N ARG A 154 21.13 11.62 7.32
CA ARG A 154 20.50 12.89 6.95
C ARG A 154 21.52 14.01 6.84
N ALA A 155 22.37 14.18 7.86
CA ALA A 155 23.43 15.18 7.83
C ALA A 155 24.37 14.96 6.64
N TRP A 156 24.76 13.71 6.38
CA TRP A 156 25.59 13.37 5.23
C TRP A 156 24.91 13.68 3.89
N VAL A 157 23.62 13.35 3.70
CA VAL A 157 22.88 13.64 2.47
C VAL A 157 22.80 15.14 2.20
N GLU A 158 22.45 15.93 3.22
CA GLU A 158 22.34 17.39 3.09
C GLU A 158 23.68 18.04 2.74
N GLU A 159 24.77 17.64 3.40
CA GLU A 159 26.11 18.17 3.12
C GLU A 159 26.63 17.71 1.75
N THR A 160 26.46 16.44 1.41
CA THR A 160 27.08 15.79 0.25
C THR A 160 26.46 16.22 -1.07
N PHE A 161 25.15 16.46 -1.06
CA PHE A 161 24.37 16.80 -2.25
C PHE A 161 23.84 18.25 -2.23
N GLU A 162 24.16 19.02 -1.19
CA GLU A 162 23.72 20.42 -1.02
C GLU A 162 22.19 20.57 -1.13
N VAL A 163 21.47 19.63 -0.52
CA VAL A 163 19.99 19.58 -0.50
C VAL A 163 19.44 19.77 0.91
N THR A 164 18.13 19.98 1.02
CA THR A 164 17.40 19.94 2.29
C THR A 164 16.53 18.70 2.34
N VAL A 165 16.63 17.95 3.45
CA VAL A 165 15.74 16.85 3.75
C VAL A 165 14.52 17.42 4.48
N PRO A 166 13.30 17.26 3.93
CA PRO A 166 12.08 17.74 4.58
C PRO A 166 11.77 16.90 5.84
N ASP A 167 10.79 17.32 6.64
CA ASP A 167 10.35 16.54 7.81
C ASP A 167 9.29 15.49 7.44
N GLU A 168 8.70 15.58 6.25
CA GLU A 168 7.74 14.62 5.69
C GLU A 168 7.90 14.56 4.17
N TRP A 169 7.54 13.42 3.57
CA TRP A 169 7.54 13.25 2.13
C TRP A 169 6.18 13.63 1.55
N ASN A 170 6.15 14.60 0.64
CA ASN A 170 4.90 15.11 0.05
C ASN A 170 4.73 14.75 -1.43
N ASP A 171 5.68 14.03 -2.01
CA ASP A 171 5.82 13.85 -3.46
C ASP A 171 5.31 12.48 -3.95
N VAL A 172 4.51 11.76 -3.15
CA VAL A 172 3.89 10.49 -3.58
C VAL A 172 2.66 10.76 -4.45
N ASP A 173 2.55 10.07 -5.59
CA ASP A 173 1.35 10.04 -6.43
C ASP A 173 0.94 8.61 -6.78
N GLU A 174 0.00 8.03 -6.04
CA GLU A 174 -0.51 6.67 -6.28
C GLU A 174 -1.31 6.52 -7.59
N SER A 175 -1.48 7.60 -8.36
CA SER A 175 -2.01 7.57 -9.72
C SER A 175 -0.94 7.86 -10.78
N ASP A 176 0.32 7.67 -10.40
CA ASP A 176 1.45 7.99 -11.26
C ASP A 176 1.59 7.07 -12.47
N ALA A 177 2.53 7.46 -13.33
CA ALA A 177 2.83 6.74 -14.55
C ALA A 177 3.29 5.30 -14.29
N PHE A 178 3.88 4.99 -13.13
CA PHE A 178 4.32 3.65 -12.78
C PHE A 178 3.15 2.76 -12.40
N THR A 179 2.22 3.23 -11.57
CA THR A 179 0.99 2.48 -11.24
C THR A 179 0.26 2.08 -12.51
N ALA A 180 0.03 3.03 -13.43
CA ALA A 180 -0.61 2.77 -14.71
C ALA A 180 0.21 1.80 -15.60
N TRP A 181 1.54 1.88 -15.54
CA TRP A 181 2.44 1.02 -16.29
C TRP A 181 2.39 -0.44 -15.80
N VAL A 182 2.30 -0.65 -14.49
CA VAL A 182 2.15 -1.96 -13.85
C VAL A 182 0.77 -2.54 -14.17
N GLU A 183 -0.30 -1.77 -13.98
CA GLU A 183 -1.68 -2.19 -14.28
C GLU A 183 -1.84 -2.63 -15.75
N ALA A 184 -1.25 -1.90 -16.70
CA ALA A 184 -1.30 -2.26 -18.11
C ALA A 184 -0.68 -3.64 -18.37
N ARG A 185 0.43 -3.96 -17.71
CA ARG A 185 1.18 -5.22 -17.92
C ARG A 185 0.53 -6.41 -17.23
N THR A 186 -0.05 -6.19 -16.05
CA THR A 186 -0.84 -7.23 -15.37
C THR A 186 -2.17 -7.49 -16.07
N ALA A 187 -2.80 -6.47 -16.65
CA ALA A 187 -4.00 -6.61 -17.49
C ALA A 187 -3.70 -7.32 -18.82
N GLU A 188 -2.57 -7.02 -19.47
CA GLU A 188 -2.14 -7.70 -20.71
C GLU A 188 -1.81 -9.18 -20.46
N ALA A 189 -1.17 -9.50 -19.33
CA ALA A 189 -0.90 -10.88 -18.93
C ALA A 189 -2.18 -11.68 -18.64
N THR A 190 -3.25 -11.01 -18.20
CA THR A 190 -4.55 -11.63 -17.87
C THR A 190 -5.60 -11.53 -19.01
N GLY A 191 -5.33 -10.78 -20.08
CA GLY A 191 -6.21 -10.62 -21.24
C GLY A 191 -7.44 -9.73 -21.02
N ALA A 192 -7.42 -8.81 -20.05
CA ALA A 192 -8.57 -7.96 -19.73
C ALA A 192 -8.58 -6.65 -20.56
N PRO A 193 -9.69 -6.25 -21.23
CA PRO A 193 -9.79 -4.96 -21.92
C PRO A 193 -9.96 -3.79 -20.95
N GLY A 194 -9.44 -2.63 -21.33
CA GLY A 194 -9.30 -1.41 -20.52
C GLY A 194 -10.58 -0.72 -20.05
N VAL A 195 -10.36 0.17 -19.07
CA VAL A 195 -11.29 1.05 -18.32
C VAL A 195 -12.62 0.36 -17.96
N PRO A 196 -12.80 -0.08 -16.70
CA PRO A 196 -14.03 -0.76 -16.35
C PRO A 196 -15.22 0.21 -16.40
N GLU A 197 -16.29 -0.18 -17.09
CA GLU A 197 -17.64 0.20 -16.67
C GLU A 197 -17.79 -0.07 -15.16
N PRO A 198 -18.65 0.66 -14.43
CA PRO A 198 -18.80 0.45 -12.98
C PRO A 198 -19.02 -1.04 -12.71
N ILE A 199 -17.99 -1.70 -12.17
CA ILE A 199 -18.01 -3.15 -11.99
C ILE A 199 -19.03 -3.40 -10.89
N GLY A 200 -20.20 -3.85 -11.29
CA GLY A 200 -21.15 -4.46 -10.40
C GLY A 200 -20.90 -5.97 -10.30
N PRO A 201 -21.50 -6.64 -9.32
CA PRO A 201 -21.62 -8.09 -9.33
C PRO A 201 -22.18 -8.59 -10.67
N PRO A 202 -21.73 -9.74 -11.19
CA PRO A 202 -22.33 -10.34 -12.37
C PRO A 202 -23.82 -10.60 -12.13
N ALA A 203 -24.65 -10.46 -13.17
CA ALA A 203 -26.11 -10.59 -13.09
C ALA A 203 -26.57 -11.93 -12.46
N THR A 204 -25.78 -12.98 -12.61
CA THR A 204 -26.01 -14.30 -11.99
C THR A 204 -25.83 -14.28 -10.46
N ALA A 205 -24.87 -13.53 -9.94
CA ALA A 205 -24.68 -13.35 -8.50
C ALA A 205 -25.81 -12.50 -7.90
N ALA A 206 -26.23 -11.44 -8.61
CA ALA A 206 -27.37 -10.62 -8.21
C ALA A 206 -28.68 -11.41 -8.16
N ALA A 207 -28.88 -12.37 -9.05
CA ALA A 207 -30.07 -13.23 -9.06
C ALA A 207 -30.08 -14.30 -7.95
N ALA A 208 -28.92 -14.68 -7.41
CA ALA A 208 -28.80 -15.68 -6.34
C ALA A 208 -28.97 -15.10 -4.93
N ALA A 209 -28.73 -13.79 -4.77
CA ALA A 209 -28.87 -13.06 -3.52
C ALA A 209 -30.34 -12.72 -3.23
N GLY A 210 -30.73 -12.78 -1.95
CA GLY A 210 -32.03 -12.24 -1.51
C GLY A 210 -31.97 -10.72 -1.34
N PRO A 211 -33.12 -10.01 -1.28
CA PRO A 211 -33.12 -8.60 -0.95
C PRO A 211 -32.57 -8.40 0.47
N VAL A 212 -31.52 -7.59 0.58
CA VAL A 212 -30.90 -7.20 1.85
C VAL A 212 -30.89 -5.68 1.91
N SER A 213 -31.35 -5.15 3.03
CA SER A 213 -31.30 -3.73 3.34
C SER A 213 -30.49 -3.57 4.63
N VAL A 214 -29.58 -2.61 4.61
CA VAL A 214 -28.75 -2.25 5.74
C VAL A 214 -28.89 -0.76 6.00
N GLU A 215 -28.80 -0.37 7.26
CA GLU A 215 -28.80 1.02 7.70
C GLU A 215 -27.55 1.27 8.54
N GLY A 216 -27.16 2.54 8.66
CA GLY A 216 -25.95 2.96 9.36
C GLY A 216 -24.88 3.48 8.39
N GLU A 217 -23.68 3.71 8.92
CA GLU A 217 -22.56 4.29 8.18
C GLU A 217 -22.09 3.41 7.01
N ILE A 218 -22.38 2.11 7.05
CA ILE A 218 -22.09 1.17 5.97
C ILE A 218 -22.69 1.60 4.63
N THR A 219 -23.85 2.28 4.66
CA THR A 219 -24.52 2.74 3.43
C THR A 219 -23.72 3.83 2.74
N THR A 220 -23.11 4.74 3.52
CA THR A 220 -22.25 5.80 3.00
C THR A 220 -20.97 5.21 2.41
N LEU A 221 -20.41 4.20 3.09
CA LEU A 221 -19.23 3.48 2.62
C LEU A 221 -19.47 2.70 1.32
N LEU A 222 -20.56 1.94 1.25
CA LEU A 222 -20.95 1.21 0.03
C LEU A 222 -21.18 2.16 -1.13
N ALA A 223 -21.79 3.32 -0.88
CA ALA A 223 -21.97 4.35 -1.91
C ALA A 223 -20.66 4.99 -2.36
N ALA A 224 -19.67 5.11 -1.47
CA ALA A 224 -18.36 5.70 -1.76
C ALA A 224 -17.45 4.80 -2.61
N LEU A 225 -17.71 3.49 -2.66
CA LEU A 225 -17.01 2.58 -3.58
C LEU A 225 -17.14 3.09 -5.03
N GLY A 226 -16.01 3.23 -5.70
CA GLY A 226 -15.86 3.73 -7.06
C GLY A 226 -15.68 5.24 -7.16
N ALA A 227 -15.55 5.93 -6.02
CA ALA A 227 -15.25 7.35 -5.97
C ALA A 227 -13.74 7.61 -5.87
N PRO A 228 -13.24 8.74 -6.40
CA PRO A 228 -11.83 9.12 -6.26
C PRO A 228 -11.46 9.53 -4.83
N ASP A 229 -10.17 9.61 -4.54
CA ASP A 229 -9.72 10.27 -3.30
C ASP A 229 -10.15 11.75 -3.33
N GLY A 230 -10.62 12.23 -2.17
CA GLY A 230 -11.29 13.51 -2.05
C GLY A 230 -12.78 13.50 -2.43
N ASP A 231 -13.43 12.33 -2.54
CA ASP A 231 -14.91 12.32 -2.54
C ASP A 231 -15.44 12.82 -1.18
N GLU A 232 -16.47 13.65 -1.22
CA GLU A 232 -17.07 14.25 -0.02
C GLU A 232 -17.60 13.20 0.97
N ARG A 233 -18.07 12.06 0.48
CA ARG A 233 -18.53 10.95 1.33
C ARG A 233 -17.37 10.34 2.11
N LEU A 234 -16.22 10.17 1.46
CA LEU A 234 -15.01 9.68 2.11
C LEU A 234 -14.48 10.70 3.11
N ARG A 235 -14.45 12.00 2.76
CA ARG A 235 -14.07 13.06 3.71
C ARG A 235 -14.92 13.03 4.98
N ARG A 236 -16.24 12.88 4.84
CA ARG A 236 -17.15 12.83 6.00
C ARG A 236 -16.90 11.63 6.88
N LEU A 237 -16.72 10.46 6.29
CA LEU A 237 -16.41 9.24 7.03
C LEU A 237 -15.09 9.39 7.79
N VAL A 238 -14.04 9.80 7.09
CA VAL A 238 -12.71 9.95 7.65
C VAL A 238 -12.71 11.00 8.78
N ALA A 239 -13.44 12.10 8.63
CA ALA A 239 -13.66 13.07 9.70
C ALA A 239 -14.43 12.50 10.91
N LEU A 240 -15.31 11.50 10.72
CA LEU A 240 -16.06 10.88 11.81
C LEU A 240 -15.24 9.82 12.56
N VAL A 241 -14.33 9.13 11.88
CA VAL A 241 -13.64 7.94 12.39
C VAL A 241 -12.18 8.23 12.80
N ALA A 242 -11.49 9.13 12.09
CA ALA A 242 -10.06 9.37 12.28
C ALA A 242 -9.73 10.78 12.82
N ASP A 243 -10.35 11.86 12.33
CA ASP A 243 -10.02 13.23 12.79
C ASP A 243 -11.17 14.25 12.57
N PRO A 244 -12.03 14.48 13.57
CA PRO A 244 -13.13 15.43 13.49
C PRO A 244 -12.64 16.88 13.33
N GLY A 245 -12.67 17.39 12.11
CA GLY A 245 -12.45 18.81 11.80
C GLY A 245 -11.14 19.15 11.09
N ALA A 246 -10.33 18.17 10.69
CA ALA A 246 -9.17 18.41 9.83
C ALA A 246 -9.57 18.91 8.42
N ASP A 247 -8.67 19.66 7.76
CA ASP A 247 -8.79 20.01 6.34
C ASP A 247 -8.11 18.91 5.51
N TRP A 248 -8.90 18.22 4.71
CA TRP A 248 -8.52 16.95 4.08
C TRP A 248 -8.01 17.11 2.63
N GLY A 249 -8.13 18.29 2.02
CA GLY A 249 -7.66 18.51 0.66
C GLY A 249 -8.17 17.46 -0.37
N PRO A 250 -7.47 17.29 -1.50
CA PRO A 250 -7.80 16.31 -2.53
C PRO A 250 -7.25 14.89 -2.27
N ARG A 251 -6.27 14.72 -1.36
CA ARG A 251 -5.63 13.42 -1.04
C ARG A 251 -5.75 12.98 0.43
N GLY A 252 -6.82 13.42 1.08
CA GLY A 252 -6.94 13.32 2.54
C GLY A 252 -7.09 11.92 3.07
N ALA A 253 -7.71 11.01 2.30
CA ALA A 253 -7.87 9.63 2.72
C ALA A 253 -6.51 8.92 2.75
N HIS A 254 -5.71 9.05 1.69
CA HIS A 254 -4.34 8.51 1.65
C HIS A 254 -3.48 9.13 2.75
N ARG A 255 -3.49 10.46 2.90
CA ARG A 255 -2.70 11.17 3.94
C ARG A 255 -3.01 10.75 5.38
N SER A 256 -4.12 10.05 5.60
CA SER A 256 -4.48 9.54 6.92
C SER A 256 -4.59 8.03 6.97
N ALA A 257 -4.04 7.30 6.00
CA ALA A 257 -4.07 5.84 5.97
C ALA A 257 -3.59 5.22 7.30
N ALA A 258 -2.45 5.68 7.84
CA ALA A 258 -1.97 5.24 9.16
C ALA A 258 -2.96 5.53 10.30
N ARG A 259 -3.59 6.71 10.32
CA ARG A 259 -4.62 7.06 11.33
C ARG A 259 -5.89 6.24 11.16
N LEU A 260 -6.33 6.05 9.93
CA LEU A 260 -7.48 5.23 9.58
C LEU A 260 -7.25 3.79 10.03
N ARG A 261 -6.07 3.21 9.75
CA ARG A 261 -5.75 1.85 10.20
C ARG A 261 -5.76 1.71 11.71
N ARG A 262 -5.25 2.70 12.46
CA ARG A 262 -5.36 2.75 13.92
C ARG A 262 -6.81 2.80 14.41
N SER A 263 -7.71 3.40 13.63
CA SER A 263 -9.15 3.40 13.89
C SER A 263 -9.89 2.20 13.29
N GLY A 264 -9.17 1.15 12.86
CA GLY A 264 -9.76 -0.06 12.31
C GLY A 264 -10.29 0.07 10.89
N LEU A 265 -9.95 1.13 10.16
CA LEU A 265 -10.41 1.38 8.80
C LEU A 265 -9.25 1.38 7.82
N GLU A 266 -9.39 0.68 6.71
CA GLU A 266 -8.41 0.68 5.64
C GLU A 266 -9.11 0.83 4.29
N LEU A 267 -8.57 1.71 3.45
CA LEU A 267 -9.12 2.09 2.17
C LEU A 267 -8.12 1.67 1.09
N ARG A 268 -8.57 0.86 0.14
CA ARG A 268 -7.76 0.44 -1.00
C ARG A 268 -8.31 1.04 -2.27
N PHE A 269 -7.44 1.79 -2.95
CA PHE A 269 -7.74 2.40 -4.24
C PHE A 269 -7.11 1.56 -5.36
N GLY A 270 -7.70 1.64 -6.55
CA GLY A 270 -7.18 1.01 -7.76
C GLY A 270 -7.76 1.72 -8.98
N ALA A 271 -6.93 1.96 -10.00
CA ALA A 271 -7.24 2.89 -11.09
C ALA A 271 -7.79 4.25 -10.62
N GLY A 272 -7.25 4.79 -9.51
CA GLY A 272 -7.61 6.10 -8.96
C GLY A 272 -8.97 6.21 -8.27
N VAL A 273 -9.66 5.09 -8.02
CA VAL A 273 -10.95 5.06 -7.31
C VAL A 273 -10.95 4.02 -6.18
N LEU A 274 -11.78 4.24 -5.16
CA LEU A 274 -11.91 3.35 -4.02
C LEU A 274 -12.50 2.00 -4.43
N GLN A 275 -11.70 0.94 -4.38
CA GLN A 275 -12.10 -0.42 -4.75
C GLN A 275 -12.58 -1.24 -3.55
N THR A 276 -11.92 -1.05 -2.40
CA THR A 276 -12.17 -1.86 -1.21
C THR A 276 -12.08 -1.04 0.07
N VAL A 277 -12.93 -1.36 1.03
CA VAL A 277 -12.87 -0.84 2.40
C VAL A 277 -12.81 -2.01 3.35
N PHE A 278 -11.75 -2.10 4.15
CA PHE A 278 -11.63 -3.07 5.23
C PHE A 278 -11.92 -2.41 6.57
N ILE A 279 -12.68 -3.10 7.41
CA ILE A 279 -13.15 -2.57 8.69
C ILE A 279 -12.93 -3.62 9.78
N ARG A 280 -11.91 -3.42 10.61
CA ARG A 280 -11.65 -4.21 11.82
C ARG A 280 -12.54 -3.69 12.95
N LEU A 281 -13.49 -4.52 13.38
CA LEU A 281 -14.49 -4.12 14.36
C LEU A 281 -13.91 -3.89 15.77
N GLU A 282 -12.80 -4.55 16.09
CA GLU A 282 -12.14 -4.42 17.40
C GLU A 282 -11.49 -3.05 17.61
N ASP A 283 -10.99 -2.44 16.53
CA ASP A 283 -10.29 -1.16 16.55
C ASP A 283 -11.18 0.02 16.16
N HIS A 284 -12.37 -0.26 15.59
CA HIS A 284 -13.27 0.81 15.18
C HIS A 284 -13.81 1.58 16.39
N PRO A 285 -13.77 2.92 16.42
CA PRO A 285 -14.27 3.71 17.55
C PRO A 285 -15.79 3.61 17.79
N ARG A 286 -16.58 3.19 16.79
CA ARG A 286 -18.04 3.21 16.82
C ARG A 286 -18.66 2.05 16.01
N PRO A 287 -18.33 0.80 16.36
CA PRO A 287 -18.71 -0.36 15.56
C PRO A 287 -20.24 -0.54 15.47
N ASP A 288 -20.99 -0.13 16.50
CA ASP A 288 -22.46 -0.19 16.53
C ASP A 288 -23.14 0.82 15.58
N ALA A 289 -22.40 1.82 15.08
CA ALA A 289 -22.90 2.80 14.11
C ALA A 289 -22.72 2.35 12.65
N LEU A 290 -21.86 1.36 12.40
CA LEU A 290 -21.59 0.82 11.07
C LEU A 290 -22.84 0.23 10.45
N ILE A 291 -23.41 -0.77 11.14
CA ILE A 291 -24.66 -1.41 10.76
C ILE A 291 -25.59 -1.33 11.95
N HIS A 292 -26.71 -0.61 11.80
CA HIS A 292 -27.69 -0.46 12.86
C HIS A 292 -28.14 -1.83 13.39
N GLY A 293 -28.02 -2.03 14.70
CA GLY A 293 -28.40 -3.28 15.37
C GLY A 293 -27.34 -4.38 15.32
N LEU A 294 -26.25 -4.20 14.57
CA LEU A 294 -25.09 -5.07 14.65
C LEU A 294 -24.25 -4.68 15.86
N ARG A 295 -23.87 -5.68 16.66
CA ARG A 295 -22.98 -5.49 17.81
C ARG A 295 -21.62 -6.08 17.52
N THR A 296 -20.59 -5.57 18.20
CA THR A 296 -19.28 -6.22 18.25
C THR A 296 -19.43 -7.67 18.72
N ALA A 297 -18.68 -8.58 18.07
CA ALA A 297 -18.72 -10.01 18.34
C ALA A 297 -20.10 -10.68 18.14
N ALA A 298 -20.97 -10.13 17.27
CA ALA A 298 -22.15 -10.84 16.81
C ALA A 298 -21.76 -12.18 16.19
N ASP A 299 -22.50 -13.25 16.50
CA ASP A 299 -22.30 -14.54 15.84
C ASP A 299 -22.98 -14.57 14.46
N ARG A 300 -22.64 -15.59 13.67
CA ARG A 300 -23.18 -15.73 12.31
C ARG A 300 -24.69 -15.79 12.27
N SER A 301 -25.32 -16.49 13.21
CA SER A 301 -26.78 -16.61 13.27
C SER A 301 -27.45 -15.25 13.52
N THR A 302 -26.86 -14.45 14.40
CA THR A 302 -27.31 -13.09 14.69
C THR A 302 -27.18 -12.20 13.46
N VAL A 303 -26.04 -12.26 12.76
CA VAL A 303 -25.81 -11.52 11.51
C VAL A 303 -26.83 -11.88 10.43
N GLN A 304 -27.07 -13.18 10.20
CA GLN A 304 -28.05 -13.62 9.19
C GLN A 304 -29.47 -13.20 9.55
N THR A 305 -29.83 -13.22 10.83
CA THR A 305 -31.13 -12.76 11.30
C THR A 305 -31.30 -11.25 11.10
N LEU A 306 -30.24 -10.48 11.38
CA LEU A 306 -30.24 -9.03 11.27
C LEU A 306 -30.32 -8.57 9.81
N LEU A 307 -29.43 -9.06 8.96
CA LEU A 307 -29.37 -8.66 7.55
C LEU A 307 -30.54 -9.23 6.75
N GLY A 308 -31.08 -10.37 7.19
CA GLY A 308 -32.08 -11.12 6.46
C GLY A 308 -31.56 -11.55 5.08
N GLY A 309 -32.50 -11.93 4.21
CA GLY A 309 -32.17 -12.38 2.86
C GLY A 309 -31.29 -13.63 2.84
N ARG A 310 -30.88 -14.03 1.64
CA ARG A 310 -29.92 -15.12 1.45
C ARG A 310 -28.56 -14.51 1.11
N PRO A 311 -27.47 -14.92 1.79
CA PRO A 311 -26.13 -14.56 1.36
C PRO A 311 -25.92 -14.96 -0.11
N GLU A 312 -25.24 -14.10 -0.86
CA GLU A 312 -24.77 -14.44 -2.21
C GLU A 312 -23.80 -15.63 -2.15
N ARG A 313 -22.92 -15.64 -1.15
CA ARG A 313 -22.01 -16.74 -0.87
C ARG A 313 -21.81 -16.90 0.63
N SER A 314 -21.58 -18.12 1.06
CA SER A 314 -21.20 -18.43 2.44
C SER A 314 -20.06 -19.43 2.43
N GLY A 315 -19.05 -19.21 3.26
CA GLY A 315 -17.96 -20.14 3.50
C GLY A 315 -17.82 -20.51 4.98
N PRO A 316 -16.83 -21.35 5.33
CA PRO A 316 -16.62 -21.79 6.71
C PRO A 316 -16.39 -20.63 7.68
N THR A 317 -15.76 -19.55 7.24
CA THR A 317 -15.38 -18.38 8.05
C THR A 317 -16.04 -17.08 7.60
N PHE A 318 -16.95 -17.12 6.62
CA PHE A 318 -17.52 -15.89 6.08
C PHE A 318 -18.97 -16.00 5.59
N LEU A 319 -19.61 -14.84 5.53
CA LEU A 319 -20.82 -14.58 4.78
C LEU A 319 -20.58 -13.42 3.81
N ARG A 320 -21.11 -13.53 2.59
CA ARG A 320 -21.04 -12.45 1.61
C ARG A 320 -22.44 -12.14 1.10
N TYR A 321 -22.80 -10.87 1.18
CA TYR A 321 -24.07 -10.33 0.73
C TYR A 321 -23.86 -9.38 -0.42
N LEU A 322 -24.95 -9.19 -1.17
CA LEU A 322 -25.04 -8.13 -2.15
C LEU A 322 -26.01 -7.07 -1.64
N VAL A 323 -25.51 -5.85 -1.50
CA VAL A 323 -26.25 -4.71 -0.96
C VAL A 323 -26.13 -3.58 -1.98
N GLU A 324 -27.26 -3.18 -2.58
CA GLU A 324 -27.31 -2.12 -3.59
C GLU A 324 -26.29 -2.27 -4.74
N GLY A 325 -26.01 -3.51 -5.16
CA GLY A 325 -25.04 -3.79 -6.22
C GLY A 325 -23.57 -3.70 -5.79
N ARG A 326 -23.29 -3.68 -4.49
CA ARG A 326 -21.95 -3.77 -3.90
C ARG A 326 -21.83 -4.99 -3.00
N TYR A 327 -20.62 -5.50 -2.84
CA TYR A 327 -20.37 -6.64 -1.97
C TYR A 327 -20.15 -6.19 -0.53
N LEU A 328 -20.85 -6.83 0.40
CA LEU A 328 -20.59 -6.77 1.83
C LEU A 328 -20.14 -8.16 2.29
N HIS A 329 -18.86 -8.29 2.61
CA HIS A 329 -18.25 -9.50 3.14
C HIS A 329 -18.11 -9.36 4.66
N LEU A 330 -18.53 -10.39 5.39
CA LEU A 330 -18.46 -10.47 6.84
C LEU A 330 -17.61 -11.68 7.22
N GLU A 331 -16.49 -11.45 7.89
CA GLU A 331 -15.55 -12.49 8.31
C GLU A 331 -15.68 -12.78 9.81
N PHE A 332 -15.62 -14.07 10.14
CA PHE A 332 -15.78 -14.60 11.48
C PHE A 332 -14.50 -15.29 11.94
N ASP A 333 -14.17 -15.13 13.22
CA ASP A 333 -13.03 -15.81 13.83
C ASP A 333 -13.32 -17.30 14.11
N GLY A 334 -12.33 -18.00 14.70
CA GLY A 334 -12.46 -19.42 15.06
C GLY A 334 -13.55 -19.73 16.11
N SER A 335 -14.12 -18.72 16.75
CA SER A 335 -15.24 -18.80 17.70
C SER A 335 -16.58 -18.38 17.06
N ASP A 336 -16.62 -18.23 15.73
CA ASP A 336 -17.75 -17.74 14.94
C ASP A 336 -18.21 -16.34 15.35
N ARG A 337 -17.28 -15.49 15.83
CA ARG A 337 -17.52 -14.09 16.17
C ARG A 337 -17.11 -13.20 15.01
N LEU A 338 -18.01 -12.28 14.66
CA LEU A 338 -17.75 -11.31 13.60
C LEU A 338 -16.55 -10.44 13.99
N ARG A 339 -15.56 -10.39 13.09
CA ARG A 339 -14.30 -9.67 13.30
C ARG A 339 -14.10 -8.53 12.31
N GLN A 340 -14.41 -8.77 11.04
CA GLN A 340 -14.11 -7.85 9.96
C GLN A 340 -15.29 -7.70 9.01
N LEU A 341 -15.51 -6.48 8.55
CA LEU A 341 -16.36 -6.18 7.39
C LEU A 341 -15.46 -5.75 6.23
N THR A 342 -15.73 -6.26 5.04
CA THR A 342 -15.03 -5.87 3.82
C THR A 342 -16.04 -5.48 2.75
N LEU A 343 -15.94 -4.25 2.24
CA LEU A 343 -16.82 -3.70 1.22
C LEU A 343 -16.08 -3.64 -0.10
N MET A 344 -16.66 -4.15 -1.17
CA MET A 344 -15.96 -4.24 -2.46
C MET A 344 -16.86 -3.92 -3.65
N ILE A 345 -16.25 -3.32 -4.67
CA ILE A 345 -16.85 -3.16 -6.00
C ILE A 345 -17.01 -4.54 -6.68
N SER A 346 -15.94 -5.33 -6.66
CA SER A 346 -15.86 -6.67 -7.27
C SER A 346 -15.75 -7.75 -6.20
N ALA A 347 -16.13 -8.98 -6.55
CA ALA A 347 -15.88 -10.11 -5.66
C ALA A 347 -14.36 -10.40 -5.60
N PRO A 348 -13.84 -10.78 -4.42
CA PRO A 348 -12.49 -11.32 -4.29
C PRO A 348 -12.39 -12.71 -4.94
#